data_AF-A0A0G1AWJ0-F1
#
_entry.id   AF-A0A0G1AWJ0-F1
#
_cell.length_a   1.000
_cell.length_b   1.000
_cell.length_c   1.000
_cell.angle_alpha   90.00
_cell.angle_beta   90.00
_cell.angle_gamma   90.00
#
_symmetry.space_group_name_H-M   'P 1'
#
loop_
_entity.id
_entity.type
_entity.pdbx_description
1 polymer ?
#
loop_
_entity_poly.entity_id
_entity_poly.type
_entity_poly.pdbx_seq_one_letter_code
_entity_poly.pdbx_strand_id
1 'polypeptide(L)'
;MAAIKYAVTGEQNESFYAKKFELERQWRQRALDPEAILLALQTLIESKKLVLAQQEQSENLEFRDWINKILDRERQYHLAFFGREFDLTEFERKLRFCGRRKIKAWQSLGHEPHFLPDVSLMPGDEYPGWRIKPEQRFYQMLVKGKIFRNIDGQLNKVLRAGLDGISVLIDIRPKPAYDDGRQMYGKDNLLGKIIEQLRKERKIVQYDSGLQSSRFGVSADEWEEKIKPALAGKMALDINRLRLETVEESNIIPQLYPDSRKNDGSTNTSVWYEQYFVGCGHRFSGGSSGNGVLADVFCSSSDDHWGGRSFRPLAVL
;
A
#
# COMPACT_ATOMS: atom_id res chain seq x y z
N MET A 1 -1.26 0.88 -33.27
CA MET A 1 -1.65 -0.42 -32.69
C MET A 1 -0.43 -1.00 -31.99
N ALA A 2 -0.42 -0.90 -30.65
CA ALA A 2 0.75 -1.26 -29.84
C ALA A 2 0.91 -2.79 -29.75
N ALA A 3 2.11 -3.25 -30.07
CA ALA A 3 2.53 -4.63 -30.00
C ALA A 3 2.67 -5.08 -28.54
N ILE A 4 1.84 -6.05 -28.13
CA ILE A 4 2.05 -6.81 -26.91
C ILE A 4 3.12 -7.86 -27.22
N LYS A 5 4.37 -7.58 -26.81
CA LYS A 5 5.44 -8.58 -26.80
C LYS A 5 5.14 -9.60 -25.70
N TYR A 6 4.60 -10.76 -26.09
CA TYR A 6 4.66 -11.96 -25.27
C TYR A 6 6.11 -12.43 -25.21
N ALA A 7 6.67 -12.45 -24.00
CA ALA A 7 7.94 -13.09 -23.73
C ALA A 7 7.73 -14.60 -23.76
N VAL A 8 7.65 -15.17 -24.95
CA VAL A 8 8.06 -16.57 -25.13
C VAL A 8 9.56 -16.57 -24.82
N THR A 9 10.04 -17.56 -24.06
CA THR A 9 11.49 -17.78 -23.94
C THR A 9 12.04 -17.83 -25.37
N GLY A 10 12.92 -16.90 -25.73
CA GLY A 10 13.27 -16.62 -27.14
C GLY A 10 13.58 -17.89 -27.92
N GLU A 11 14.25 -18.84 -27.28
CA GLU A 11 14.61 -20.15 -27.82
C GLU A 11 13.42 -21.04 -28.24
N GLN A 12 12.31 -21.10 -27.49
CA GLN A 12 11.19 -21.97 -27.82
C GLN A 12 10.36 -21.44 -29.00
N ASN A 13 10.23 -20.11 -29.08
CA ASN A 13 9.58 -19.47 -30.23
C ASN A 13 10.46 -19.57 -31.47
N GLU A 14 11.77 -19.31 -31.34
CA GLU A 14 12.73 -19.47 -32.44
C GLU A 14 12.76 -20.91 -32.96
N SER A 15 12.73 -21.92 -32.06
CA SER A 15 12.66 -23.34 -32.44
C SER A 15 11.38 -23.69 -33.23
N PHE A 16 10.22 -23.17 -32.83
CA PHE A 16 8.96 -23.38 -33.55
C PHE A 16 9.00 -22.77 -34.95
N TYR A 17 9.44 -21.50 -35.07
CA TYR A 17 9.51 -20.82 -36.37
C TYR A 17 10.56 -21.44 -37.28
N ALA A 18 11.70 -21.88 -36.74
CA ALA A 18 12.72 -22.59 -37.50
C ALA A 18 12.20 -23.93 -38.06
N LYS A 19 11.51 -24.74 -37.25
CA LYS A 19 10.90 -26.01 -37.70
C LYS A 19 9.78 -25.79 -38.72
N LYS A 20 8.94 -24.79 -38.50
CA LYS A 20 7.88 -24.42 -39.47
C LYS A 20 8.50 -24.00 -40.82
N PHE A 21 9.52 -23.16 -40.79
CA PHE A 21 10.20 -22.67 -41.99
C PHE A 21 10.89 -23.80 -42.77
N GLU A 22 11.52 -24.75 -42.08
CA GLU A 22 12.15 -25.92 -42.70
C GLU A 22 11.11 -26.84 -43.36
N LEU A 23 9.95 -27.07 -42.73
CA LEU A 23 8.83 -27.82 -43.33
C LEU A 23 8.27 -27.12 -44.58
N GLU A 24 8.09 -25.79 -44.53
CA GLU A 24 7.67 -24.99 -45.69
C GLU A 24 8.69 -25.02 -46.83
N ARG A 25 10.00 -25.07 -46.50
CA ARG A 25 11.08 -25.19 -47.48
C ARG A 25 11.06 -26.57 -48.16
N GLN A 26 10.89 -27.65 -47.40
CA GLN A 26 10.83 -29.01 -47.94
C GLN A 26 9.61 -29.21 -48.85
N TRP A 27 8.47 -28.59 -48.52
CA TRP A 27 7.29 -28.53 -49.40
C TRP A 27 7.60 -27.87 -50.75
N ARG A 28 8.24 -26.70 -50.74
CA ARG A 28 8.62 -25.98 -51.97
C ARG A 28 9.60 -26.77 -52.83
N GLN A 29 10.41 -27.63 -52.24
CA GLN A 29 11.36 -28.49 -52.94
C GLN A 29 10.75 -29.82 -53.42
N ARG A 30 9.45 -30.07 -53.18
CA ARG A 30 8.77 -31.36 -53.45
C ARG A 30 9.48 -32.58 -52.82
N ALA A 31 10.25 -32.36 -51.75
CA ALA A 31 11.02 -33.39 -51.09
C ALA A 31 10.17 -34.30 -50.19
N LEU A 32 8.95 -33.87 -49.87
CA LEU A 32 7.98 -34.59 -49.04
C LEU A 32 6.59 -34.52 -49.67
N ASP A 33 5.81 -35.57 -49.41
CA ASP A 33 4.40 -35.66 -49.74
C ASP A 33 3.58 -34.57 -49.01
N PRO A 34 2.66 -33.85 -49.69
CA PRO A 34 1.83 -32.82 -49.08
C PRO A 34 1.05 -33.26 -47.84
N GLU A 35 0.58 -34.51 -47.75
CA GLU A 35 -0.11 -35.01 -46.56
C GLU A 35 0.85 -35.15 -45.36
N ALA A 36 2.08 -35.63 -45.60
CA ALA A 36 3.10 -35.72 -44.58
C ALA A 36 3.48 -34.35 -43.99
N ILE A 37 3.54 -33.31 -44.83
CA ILE A 37 3.81 -31.93 -44.40
C ILE A 37 2.63 -31.38 -43.59
N LEU A 38 1.39 -31.63 -44.03
CA LEU A 38 0.20 -31.20 -43.31
C LEU A 38 0.15 -31.82 -41.90
N LEU A 39 0.41 -33.12 -41.80
CA LEU A 39 0.48 -33.85 -40.53
C LEU A 39 1.59 -33.31 -39.62
N ALA A 40 2.78 -33.03 -40.18
CA ALA A 40 3.90 -32.47 -39.43
C ALA A 40 3.59 -31.05 -38.89
N LEU A 41 2.94 -30.20 -39.70
CA LEU A 41 2.51 -28.88 -39.27
C LEU A 41 1.42 -28.93 -38.19
N GLN A 42 0.44 -29.84 -38.32
CA GLN A 42 -0.58 -30.06 -37.30
C GLN A 42 0.04 -30.51 -35.97
N THR A 43 0.97 -31.47 -36.02
CA THR A 43 1.71 -31.95 -34.85
C THR A 43 2.51 -30.82 -34.19
N LEU A 44 3.17 -29.99 -34.99
CA LEU A 44 3.93 -28.85 -34.49
C LEU A 44 3.02 -27.81 -33.81
N ILE A 45 1.84 -27.52 -34.39
CA ILE A 45 0.85 -26.62 -33.80
C ILE A 45 0.31 -27.16 -32.47
N GLU A 46 -0.08 -28.44 -32.41
CA GLU A 46 -0.56 -29.06 -31.17
C GLU A 46 0.51 -29.09 -30.08
N SER A 47 1.78 -29.35 -30.44
CA SER A 47 2.89 -29.29 -29.49
C SER A 47 3.06 -27.88 -28.90
N LYS A 48 2.91 -26.82 -29.71
CA LYS A 48 2.98 -25.44 -29.24
C LYS A 48 1.82 -25.10 -28.30
N LYS A 49 0.60 -25.55 -28.63
CA LYS A 49 -0.57 -25.37 -27.75
C LYS A 49 -0.36 -26.03 -26.39
N LEU A 50 0.17 -27.25 -26.37
CA LEU A 50 0.47 -27.98 -25.12
C LEU A 50 1.48 -27.22 -24.25
N VAL A 51 2.57 -26.71 -24.85
CA VAL A 51 3.59 -25.92 -24.14
C VAL A 51 2.98 -24.65 -23.55
N LEU A 52 2.16 -23.93 -24.31
CA LEU A 52 1.48 -22.73 -23.82
C LEU A 52 0.53 -23.05 -22.65
N ALA A 53 -0.25 -24.13 -22.75
CA ALA A 53 -1.14 -24.56 -21.68
C ALA A 53 -0.38 -24.95 -20.40
N GLN A 54 0.77 -25.61 -20.54
CA GLN A 54 1.64 -25.95 -19.40
C GLN A 54 2.23 -24.69 -18.75
N GLN A 55 2.65 -23.70 -19.54
CA GLN A 55 3.13 -22.42 -19.04
C GLN A 55 2.03 -21.66 -18.28
N GLU A 56 0.83 -21.55 -18.86
CA GLU A 56 -0.32 -20.94 -18.19
C GLU A 56 -0.66 -21.65 -16.87
N GLN A 57 -0.60 -22.99 -16.83
CA GLN A 57 -0.80 -23.74 -15.59
C GLN A 57 0.29 -23.45 -14.55
N SER A 58 1.56 -23.41 -14.95
CA SER A 58 2.68 -23.12 -14.07
C SER A 58 2.60 -21.69 -13.51
N GLU A 59 2.31 -20.70 -14.35
CA GLU A 59 2.13 -19.30 -13.92
C GLU A 59 0.94 -19.16 -12.97
N ASN A 60 -0.16 -19.86 -13.23
CA ASN A 60 -1.31 -19.89 -12.34
C ASN A 60 -0.99 -20.53 -10.99
N LEU A 61 -0.19 -21.60 -10.96
CA LEU A 61 0.25 -22.24 -9.73
C LEU A 61 1.14 -21.29 -8.91
N GLU A 62 2.15 -20.68 -9.53
CA GLU A 62 3.02 -19.71 -8.88
C GLU A 62 2.23 -18.51 -8.33
N PHE A 63 1.22 -18.04 -9.08
CA PHE A 63 0.40 -16.93 -8.64
C PHE A 63 -0.45 -17.30 -7.42
N ARG A 64 -1.01 -18.51 -7.40
CA ARG A 64 -1.75 -19.03 -6.24
C ARG A 64 -0.85 -19.18 -5.02
N ASP A 65 0.33 -19.76 -5.17
CA ASP A 65 1.30 -19.92 -4.08
C ASP A 65 1.76 -18.57 -3.53
N TRP A 66 1.96 -17.59 -4.40
CA TRP A 66 2.31 -16.23 -3.99
C TRP A 66 1.19 -15.56 -3.19
N ILE A 67 -0.07 -15.70 -3.60
CA ILE A 67 -1.22 -15.20 -2.84
C ILE A 67 -1.31 -15.90 -1.49
N ASN A 68 -1.22 -17.23 -1.46
CA ASN A 68 -1.31 -18.02 -0.23
C ASN A 68 -0.26 -17.58 0.80
N LYS A 69 0.97 -17.31 0.38
CA LYS A 69 2.02 -16.77 1.27
C LYS A 69 1.64 -15.43 1.89
N ILE A 70 0.97 -14.54 1.17
CA ILE A 70 0.49 -13.26 1.71
C ILE A 70 -0.63 -13.52 2.72
N LEU A 71 -1.60 -14.38 2.37
CA LEU A 71 -2.72 -14.70 3.25
C LEU A 71 -2.27 -15.39 4.54
N ASP A 72 -1.35 -16.35 4.46
CA ASP A 72 -0.81 -17.05 5.62
C ASP A 72 -0.05 -16.11 6.55
N ARG A 73 0.73 -15.18 5.98
CA ARG A 73 1.39 -14.11 6.75
C ARG A 73 0.37 -13.23 7.48
N GLU A 74 -0.72 -12.84 6.81
CA GLU A 74 -1.77 -12.06 7.48
C GLU A 74 -2.50 -12.83 8.58
N ARG A 75 -2.82 -14.11 8.36
CA ARG A 75 -3.40 -14.96 9.41
C ARG A 75 -2.51 -15.02 10.64
N GLN A 76 -1.20 -15.18 10.45
CA GLN A 76 -0.24 -15.21 11.55
C GLN A 76 -0.21 -13.90 12.33
N TYR A 77 -0.22 -12.75 11.62
CA TYR A 77 -0.28 -11.45 12.27
C TYR A 77 -1.59 -11.25 13.05
N HIS A 78 -2.74 -11.62 12.47
CA HIS A 78 -4.02 -11.50 13.15
C HIS A 78 -4.11 -12.40 14.38
N LEU A 79 -3.65 -13.65 14.27
CA LEU A 79 -3.58 -14.57 15.41
C LEU A 79 -2.68 -14.03 16.52
N ALA A 80 -1.48 -13.55 16.18
CA ALA A 80 -0.53 -13.02 17.15
C ALA A 80 -1.06 -11.75 17.84
N PHE A 81 -1.76 -10.88 17.10
CA PHE A 81 -2.24 -9.61 17.63
C PHE A 81 -3.59 -9.71 18.32
N PHE A 82 -4.61 -10.26 17.64
CA PHE A 82 -6.00 -10.32 18.11
C PHE A 82 -6.34 -11.62 18.85
N GLY A 83 -5.48 -12.64 18.80
CA GLY A 83 -5.77 -13.95 19.38
C GLY A 83 -6.80 -14.77 18.60
N ARG A 84 -7.15 -14.34 17.37
CA ARG A 84 -8.15 -15.01 16.51
C ARG A 84 -7.87 -14.78 15.03
N GLU A 85 -8.44 -15.64 14.19
CA GLU A 85 -8.43 -15.48 12.73
C GLU A 85 -9.59 -14.61 12.26
N PHE A 86 -9.46 -14.08 11.04
CA PHE A 86 -10.49 -13.33 10.33
C PHE A 86 -10.66 -13.87 8.91
N ASP A 87 -11.83 -13.64 8.33
CA ASP A 87 -12.09 -13.98 6.94
C ASP A 87 -11.27 -13.07 6.01
N LEU A 88 -10.39 -13.68 5.21
CA LEU A 88 -9.53 -13.00 4.24
C LEU A 88 -10.05 -13.12 2.80
N THR A 89 -11.26 -13.64 2.58
CA THR A 89 -11.83 -13.87 1.24
C THR A 89 -11.85 -12.59 0.41
N GLU A 90 -12.26 -11.47 1.01
CA GLU A 90 -12.28 -10.18 0.32
C GLU A 90 -10.87 -9.69 -0.01
N PHE A 91 -9.93 -9.85 0.92
CA PHE A 91 -8.54 -9.48 0.70
C PHE A 91 -7.92 -10.31 -0.44
N GLU A 92 -8.16 -11.62 -0.45
CA GLU A 92 -7.75 -12.49 -1.56
C GLU A 92 -8.31 -12.01 -2.90
N ARG A 93 -9.62 -11.69 -2.95
CA ARG A 93 -10.27 -11.16 -4.15
C ARG A 93 -9.59 -9.88 -4.65
N LYS A 94 -9.23 -8.98 -3.74
CA LYS A 94 -8.51 -7.73 -4.06
C LYS A 94 -7.09 -7.99 -4.56
N LEU A 95 -6.35 -8.92 -3.94
CA LEU A 95 -5.01 -9.31 -4.40
C LEU A 95 -5.07 -9.89 -5.82
N ARG A 96 -6.05 -10.75 -6.10
CA ARG A 96 -6.29 -11.32 -7.45
C ARG A 96 -6.63 -10.23 -8.46
N PHE A 97 -7.53 -9.32 -8.10
CA PHE A 97 -7.95 -8.21 -8.97
C PHE A 97 -6.79 -7.25 -9.31
N CYS A 98 -5.96 -6.91 -8.32
CA CYS A 98 -4.80 -6.04 -8.56
C CYS A 98 -3.70 -6.75 -9.36
N GLY A 99 -3.52 -8.05 -9.13
CA GLY A 99 -2.51 -8.86 -9.78
C GLY A 99 -1.09 -8.62 -9.26
N ARG A 100 -0.23 -9.63 -9.47
CA ARG A 100 1.17 -9.66 -8.95
C ARG A 100 2.00 -8.47 -9.41
N ARG A 101 1.85 -8.06 -10.67
CA ARG A 101 2.61 -6.95 -11.26
C ARG A 101 2.30 -5.62 -10.57
N LYS A 102 1.03 -5.31 -10.33
CA LYS A 102 0.62 -4.04 -9.70
C LYS A 102 1.08 -3.99 -8.25
N ILE A 103 0.93 -5.10 -7.52
CA ILE A 103 1.36 -5.22 -6.13
C ILE A 103 2.88 -5.07 -6.01
N LYS A 104 3.67 -5.74 -6.85
CA LYS A 104 5.13 -5.55 -6.89
C LYS A 104 5.54 -4.12 -7.20
N ALA A 105 4.78 -3.42 -8.06
CA ALA A 105 5.03 -2.01 -8.35
C ALA A 105 4.76 -1.12 -7.13
N TRP A 106 3.74 -1.39 -6.31
CA TRP A 106 3.54 -0.66 -5.05
C TRP A 106 4.61 -1.00 -4.01
N GLN A 107 5.04 -2.26 -3.93
CA GLN A 107 6.10 -2.70 -3.04
C GLN A 107 7.44 -2.01 -3.34
N SER A 108 7.78 -1.81 -4.63
CA SER A 108 9.00 -1.07 -4.99
C SER A 108 8.93 0.42 -4.62
N LEU A 109 7.71 0.94 -4.40
CA LEU A 109 7.46 2.28 -3.85
C LEU A 109 7.33 2.27 -2.32
N GLY A 110 7.65 1.17 -1.65
CA GLY A 110 7.62 1.02 -0.19
C GLY A 110 6.21 0.88 0.40
N HIS A 111 5.25 0.38 -0.37
CA HIS A 111 3.89 0.12 0.10
C HIS A 111 3.53 -1.36 -0.02
N GLU A 112 3.03 -1.97 1.05
CA GLU A 112 2.62 -3.38 1.06
C GLU A 112 1.11 -3.54 1.24
N PRO A 113 0.48 -4.53 0.57
CA PRO A 113 -0.92 -4.84 0.79
C PRO A 113 -1.11 -5.59 2.11
N HIS A 114 -2.09 -5.15 2.89
CA HIS A 114 -2.48 -5.74 4.16
C HIS A 114 -4.00 -5.72 4.34
N PHE A 115 -4.51 -6.54 5.26
CA PHE A 115 -5.91 -6.52 5.68
C PHE A 115 -6.03 -6.03 7.13
N LEU A 116 -6.80 -4.98 7.33
CA LEU A 116 -7.15 -4.47 8.65
C LEU A 116 -8.54 -5.01 9.01
N PRO A 117 -8.67 -5.96 9.95
CA PRO A 117 -9.94 -6.62 10.23
C PRO A 117 -10.97 -5.67 10.83
N ASP A 118 -12.26 -5.96 10.72
CA ASP A 118 -13.30 -5.15 11.37
C ASP A 118 -13.36 -5.49 12.87
N VAL A 119 -12.88 -4.55 13.70
CA VAL A 119 -12.80 -4.72 15.15
C VAL A 119 -13.05 -3.41 15.88
N SER A 120 -13.75 -3.49 17.01
CA SER A 120 -13.78 -2.41 17.99
C SER A 120 -12.50 -2.42 18.82
N LEU A 121 -12.05 -1.23 19.21
CA LEU A 121 -10.80 -1.00 19.92
C LEU A 121 -11.03 -0.11 21.14
N MET A 122 -11.76 -0.64 22.11
CA MET A 122 -12.10 0.06 23.34
C MET A 122 -10.99 -0.05 24.40
N PRO A 123 -10.93 0.87 25.39
CA PRO A 123 -9.87 0.84 26.41
C PRO A 123 -9.77 -0.49 27.16
N GLY A 124 -10.91 -1.16 27.39
CA GLY A 124 -11.01 -2.43 28.10
C GLY A 124 -10.72 -3.67 27.28
N ASP A 125 -10.54 -3.57 25.96
CA ASP A 125 -10.34 -4.76 25.12
C ASP A 125 -8.94 -5.37 25.36
N GLU A 126 -8.86 -6.70 25.47
CA GLU A 126 -7.62 -7.43 25.76
C GLU A 126 -7.18 -8.24 24.53
N TYR A 127 -6.51 -7.58 23.59
CA TYR A 127 -5.87 -8.26 22.45
C TYR A 127 -4.41 -8.59 22.78
N PRO A 128 -3.93 -9.83 22.57
CA PRO A 128 -2.58 -10.28 22.97
C PRO A 128 -1.42 -9.38 22.48
N GLY A 129 -1.51 -8.87 21.25
CA GLY A 129 -0.47 -8.01 20.67
C GLY A 129 -0.67 -6.52 20.91
N TRP A 130 -1.80 -6.09 21.49
CA TRP A 130 -2.11 -4.67 21.66
C TRP A 130 -1.54 -4.12 22.98
N ARG A 131 -0.22 -3.93 22.99
CA ARG A 131 0.56 -3.57 24.19
C ARG A 131 0.39 -2.11 24.58
N ILE A 132 0.25 -1.23 23.59
CA ILE A 132 0.14 0.23 23.81
C ILE A 132 -1.15 0.70 23.17
N LYS A 133 -2.08 1.14 24.01
CA LYS A 133 -3.40 1.67 23.59
C LYS A 133 -3.34 3.20 23.49
N PRO A 134 -4.20 3.83 22.67
CA PRO A 134 -4.40 5.28 22.71
C PRO A 134 -4.74 5.77 24.12
N GLU A 135 -4.36 7.01 24.44
CA GLU A 135 -4.67 7.61 25.75
C GLU A 135 -6.18 7.68 26.03
N GLN A 136 -6.57 7.58 27.30
CA GLN A 136 -7.97 7.67 27.74
C GLN A 136 -8.68 8.94 27.23
N ARG A 137 -7.93 10.03 27.06
CA ARG A 137 -8.43 11.30 26.53
C ARG A 137 -9.01 11.16 25.11
N PHE A 138 -8.41 10.34 24.24
CA PHE A 138 -8.93 10.06 22.90
C PHE A 138 -10.34 9.47 22.97
N TYR A 139 -10.52 8.45 23.81
CA TYR A 139 -11.82 7.81 24.03
C TYR A 139 -12.86 8.76 24.62
N GLN A 140 -12.45 9.64 25.54
CA GLN A 140 -13.34 10.68 26.06
C GLN A 140 -13.80 11.66 24.96
N MET A 141 -12.93 12.00 24.01
CA MET A 141 -13.30 12.86 22.86
C MET A 141 -14.26 12.14 21.91
N LEU A 142 -14.04 10.84 21.69
CA LEU A 142 -14.94 10.00 20.89
C LEU A 142 -16.35 9.99 21.48
N VAL A 143 -16.48 9.66 22.78
CA VAL A 143 -17.78 9.62 23.48
C VAL A 143 -18.48 10.97 23.47
N LYS A 144 -17.72 12.07 23.57
CA LYS A 144 -18.25 13.44 23.47
C LYS A 144 -18.61 13.83 22.03
N GLY A 145 -18.39 12.97 21.04
CA GLY A 145 -18.68 13.22 19.64
C GLY A 145 -17.86 14.37 19.05
N LYS A 146 -16.60 14.49 19.46
CA LYS A 146 -15.68 15.56 19.00
C LYS A 146 -14.76 15.14 17.87
N ILE A 147 -14.81 13.87 17.47
CA ILE A 147 -13.94 13.28 16.44
C ILE A 147 -14.74 13.12 15.15
N PHE A 148 -14.14 13.55 14.05
CA PHE A 148 -14.78 13.52 12.74
C PHE A 148 -13.84 12.98 11.66
N ARG A 149 -14.40 12.47 10.56
CA ARG A 149 -13.67 12.16 9.32
C ARG A 149 -14.34 12.89 8.15
N ASN A 150 -13.54 13.34 7.19
CA ASN A 150 -14.08 13.86 5.93
C ASN A 150 -14.30 12.67 4.99
N ILE A 151 -15.55 12.41 4.64
CA ILE A 151 -15.94 11.36 3.69
C ILE A 151 -16.71 12.07 2.58
N ASP A 152 -16.17 12.04 1.37
CA ASP A 152 -16.75 12.66 0.17
C ASP A 152 -17.15 14.14 0.36
N GLY A 153 -16.29 14.91 1.04
CA GLY A 153 -16.52 16.33 1.30
C GLY A 153 -17.44 16.62 2.48
N GLN A 154 -17.93 15.59 3.18
CA GLN A 154 -18.79 15.73 4.33
C GLN A 154 -18.09 15.30 5.62
N LEU A 155 -18.18 16.17 6.63
CA LEU A 155 -17.60 15.92 7.93
C LEU A 155 -18.53 15.02 8.75
N ASN A 156 -18.17 13.74 8.86
CA ASN A 156 -18.95 12.71 9.53
C ASN A 156 -18.40 12.43 10.92
N LYS A 157 -19.27 12.39 11.93
CA LYS A 157 -18.87 12.06 13.30
C LYS A 157 -18.40 10.61 13.37
N VAL A 158 -17.27 10.38 14.02
CA VAL A 158 -16.78 9.03 14.32
C VAL A 158 -17.55 8.51 15.54
N LEU A 159 -18.19 7.35 15.38
CA LEU A 159 -19.06 6.76 16.41
C LEU A 159 -18.39 5.64 17.21
N ARG A 160 -17.32 5.04 16.65
CA ARG A 160 -16.57 3.96 17.28
C ARG A 160 -15.08 4.13 17.03
N ALA A 161 -14.26 3.72 18.00
CA ALA A 161 -12.84 3.49 17.77
C ALA A 161 -12.68 2.07 17.25
N GLY A 162 -12.07 1.92 16.08
CA GLY A 162 -11.96 0.61 15.45
C GLY A 162 -11.26 0.62 14.11
N LEU A 163 -11.07 -0.58 13.60
CA LEU A 163 -10.68 -0.84 12.21
C LEU A 163 -11.93 -1.21 11.41
N ASP A 164 -11.92 -0.92 10.11
CA ASP A 164 -13.13 -0.94 9.27
C ASP A 164 -13.25 -2.19 8.37
N GLY A 165 -12.42 -3.23 8.55
CA GLY A 165 -12.52 -4.46 7.74
C GLY A 165 -12.10 -4.25 6.28
N ILE A 166 -10.95 -3.60 6.07
CA ILE A 166 -10.54 -3.09 4.76
C ILE A 166 -9.19 -3.63 4.29
N SER A 167 -9.07 -3.80 2.97
CA SER A 167 -7.80 -4.09 2.30
C SER A 167 -7.09 -2.78 2.00
N VAL A 168 -5.83 -2.66 2.41
CA VAL A 168 -5.08 -1.40 2.35
C VAL A 168 -3.67 -1.59 1.80
N LEU A 169 -3.08 -0.51 1.29
CA LEU A 169 -1.65 -0.35 1.09
C LEU A 169 -1.07 0.50 2.22
N ILE A 170 -0.12 -0.06 2.95
CA ILE A 170 0.55 0.60 4.08
C ILE A 170 1.96 1.00 3.67
N ASP A 171 2.35 2.25 3.95
CA ASP A 171 3.76 2.65 3.90
C ASP A 171 4.54 1.94 5.02
N ILE A 172 5.43 1.04 4.63
CA ILE A 172 6.19 0.17 5.55
C ILE A 172 7.44 0.84 6.10
N ARG A 173 7.73 2.10 5.76
CA ARG A 173 8.96 2.76 6.22
C ARG A 173 8.84 3.13 7.71
N PRO A 174 9.86 2.83 8.54
CA PRO A 174 9.89 3.30 9.91
C PRO A 174 9.97 4.83 9.96
N LYS A 175 9.32 5.41 10.96
CA LYS A 175 9.34 6.85 11.20
C LYS A 175 10.74 7.25 11.67
N PRO A 176 11.37 8.29 11.09
CA PRO A 176 12.70 8.70 11.52
C PRO A 176 12.64 9.43 12.88
N ALA A 177 13.72 9.34 13.65
CA ALA A 177 13.93 10.19 14.81
C ALA A 177 14.09 11.66 14.39
N TYR A 178 13.80 12.59 15.29
CA TYR A 178 13.99 14.01 15.06
C TYR A 178 15.48 14.33 14.94
N ASP A 179 15.83 15.18 13.99
CA ASP A 179 17.22 15.56 13.67
C ASP A 179 17.27 17.06 13.34
N ASP A 180 16.91 17.90 14.30
CA ASP A 180 16.87 19.36 14.16
C ASP A 180 16.10 19.86 12.91
N GLY A 181 15.03 19.15 12.57
CA GLY A 181 14.21 19.42 11.38
C GLY A 181 14.75 18.81 10.08
N ARG A 182 15.89 18.12 10.07
CA ARG A 182 16.51 17.51 8.87
C ARG A 182 16.14 16.06 8.64
N GLN A 183 15.35 15.46 9.54
CA GLN A 183 14.95 14.06 9.46
C GLN A 183 14.20 13.70 8.17
N MET A 184 14.45 12.47 7.68
CA MET A 184 13.97 11.95 6.40
C MET A 184 13.50 10.51 6.53
N TYR A 185 12.40 10.16 5.85
CA TYR A 185 12.03 8.76 5.67
C TYR A 185 13.03 8.06 4.73
N GLY A 186 13.44 6.84 5.09
CA GLY A 186 14.39 6.06 4.29
C GLY A 186 13.80 5.65 2.93
N LYS A 187 14.57 5.79 1.84
CA LYS A 187 14.20 5.38 0.47
C LYS A 187 12.82 5.93 0.03
N ASP A 188 12.53 7.19 0.35
CA ASP A 188 11.26 7.83 0.03
C ASP A 188 11.18 8.35 -1.42
N ASN A 189 11.29 7.42 -2.37
CA ASN A 189 11.37 7.75 -3.80
C ASN A 189 10.05 8.18 -4.43
N LEU A 190 8.92 8.03 -3.71
CA LEU A 190 7.59 8.40 -4.19
C LEU A 190 7.15 9.74 -3.63
N LEU A 191 6.92 9.81 -2.30
CA LEU A 191 6.38 11.01 -1.67
C LEU A 191 7.41 12.13 -1.67
N GLY A 192 8.68 11.83 -1.36
CA GLY A 192 9.72 12.85 -1.37
C GLY A 192 9.85 13.58 -2.70
N LYS A 193 9.71 12.88 -3.84
CA LYS A 193 9.71 13.51 -5.17
C LYS A 193 8.47 14.36 -5.43
N ILE A 194 7.30 13.92 -4.98
CA ILE A 194 6.05 14.68 -5.10
C ILE A 194 6.18 16.00 -4.32
N ILE A 195 6.64 15.91 -3.07
CA ILE A 195 6.77 17.06 -2.17
C ILE A 195 7.82 18.04 -2.71
N GLU A 196 8.99 17.56 -3.12
CA GLU A 196 10.04 18.40 -3.70
C GLU A 196 9.54 19.17 -4.92
N GLN A 197 8.82 18.50 -5.82
CA GLN A 197 8.24 19.14 -6.99
C GLN A 197 7.19 20.19 -6.61
N LEU A 198 6.28 19.88 -5.68
CA LEU A 198 5.24 20.82 -5.23
C LEU A 198 5.84 22.05 -4.53
N ARG A 199 6.90 21.87 -3.74
CA ARG A 199 7.66 22.97 -3.14
C ARG A 199 8.34 23.81 -4.20
N LYS A 200 9.04 23.20 -5.16
CA LYS A 200 9.69 23.90 -6.29
C LYS A 200 8.68 24.74 -7.09
N GLU A 201 7.46 24.25 -7.26
CA GLU A 201 6.35 24.95 -7.91
C GLU A 201 5.64 25.98 -6.99
N ARG A 202 6.06 26.10 -5.72
CA ARG A 202 5.44 26.95 -4.69
C ARG A 202 3.96 26.65 -4.44
N LYS A 203 3.54 25.40 -4.67
CA LYS A 203 2.17 24.92 -4.38
C LYS A 203 1.96 24.53 -2.93
N ILE A 204 3.04 24.21 -2.24
CA ILE A 204 3.12 23.98 -0.79
C ILE A 204 4.31 24.76 -0.24
N VAL A 205 4.31 25.02 1.06
CA VAL A 205 5.31 25.83 1.77
C VAL A 205 6.71 25.20 1.67
N GLN A 206 7.71 26.06 1.49
CA GLN A 206 9.12 25.68 1.48
C GLN A 206 9.54 25.18 2.86
N TYR A 207 10.48 24.23 2.89
CA TYR A 207 10.94 23.68 4.14
C TYR A 207 12.27 24.29 4.58
N ASP A 208 12.24 25.10 5.63
CA ASP A 208 13.40 25.88 6.04
C ASP A 208 14.49 25.05 6.72
N SER A 209 14.11 23.92 7.36
CA SER A 209 15.01 23.18 8.24
C SER A 209 15.76 22.03 7.55
N GLY A 210 15.40 21.62 6.33
CA GLY A 210 15.94 20.41 5.72
C GLY A 210 15.78 20.30 4.20
N LEU A 211 15.91 19.07 3.68
CA LEU A 211 15.74 18.81 2.26
C LEU A 211 14.29 19.08 1.82
N GLN A 212 14.11 19.68 0.65
CA GLN A 212 12.78 19.99 0.11
C GLN A 212 11.95 18.74 -0.22
N SER A 213 12.57 17.56 -0.28
CA SER A 213 11.88 16.28 -0.39
C SER A 213 11.39 15.71 0.95
N SER A 214 11.64 16.37 2.09
CA SER A 214 11.21 15.89 3.39
C SER A 214 9.68 15.93 3.53
N ARG A 215 9.09 14.88 4.12
CA ARG A 215 7.68 14.88 4.51
C ARG A 215 7.36 15.79 5.70
N PHE A 216 8.39 16.24 6.39
CA PHE A 216 8.26 17.10 7.55
C PHE A 216 8.00 18.55 7.14
N GLY A 217 7.33 19.30 8.02
CA GLY A 217 6.90 20.67 7.74
C GLY A 217 5.87 20.75 6.61
N VAL A 218 5.07 19.71 6.43
CA VAL A 218 3.89 19.70 5.56
C VAL A 218 2.65 19.78 6.45
N SER A 219 1.74 20.69 6.15
CA SER A 219 0.48 20.81 6.88
C SER A 219 -0.54 19.74 6.46
N ALA A 220 -1.57 19.53 7.27
CA ALA A 220 -2.64 18.60 6.91
C ALA A 220 -3.45 19.10 5.70
N ASP A 221 -3.59 20.41 5.56
CA ASP A 221 -4.29 21.03 4.42
C ASP A 221 -3.51 20.87 3.11
N GLU A 222 -2.17 21.02 3.14
CA GLU A 222 -1.32 20.75 1.98
C GLU A 222 -1.36 19.29 1.55
N TRP A 223 -1.46 18.38 2.52
CA TRP A 223 -1.69 16.97 2.25
C TRP A 223 -2.99 16.78 1.44
N GLU A 224 -4.13 17.28 1.93
CA GLU A 224 -5.42 17.10 1.27
C GLU A 224 -5.50 17.78 -0.09
N GLU A 225 -5.03 19.03 -0.20
CA GLU A 225 -5.25 19.83 -1.40
C GLU A 225 -4.26 19.57 -2.53
N LYS A 226 -3.00 19.23 -2.22
CA LYS A 226 -1.92 19.22 -3.22
C LYS A 226 -1.25 17.86 -3.33
N ILE A 227 -0.90 17.24 -2.20
CA ILE A 227 -0.09 16.01 -2.19
C ILE A 227 -0.95 14.79 -2.50
N LYS A 228 -2.12 14.65 -1.87
CA LYS A 228 -3.06 13.54 -2.08
C LYS A 228 -3.50 13.40 -3.55
N PRO A 229 -3.91 14.48 -4.27
CA PRO A 229 -4.18 14.39 -5.70
C PRO A 229 -2.96 13.94 -6.53
N ALA A 230 -1.77 14.46 -6.24
CA ALA A 230 -0.55 14.10 -6.96
C ALA A 230 -0.16 12.63 -6.71
N LEU A 231 -0.34 12.15 -5.49
CA LEU A 231 -0.12 10.75 -5.11
C LEU A 231 -1.09 9.81 -5.82
N ALA A 232 -2.38 10.17 -5.88
CA ALA A 232 -3.41 9.40 -6.59
C ALA A 232 -3.00 9.12 -8.03
N GLY A 233 -2.56 10.16 -8.75
CA GLY A 233 -2.07 10.04 -10.12
C GLY A 233 -0.83 9.15 -10.25
N LYS A 234 0.12 9.24 -9.31
CA LYS A 234 1.34 8.39 -9.33
C LYS A 234 1.07 6.93 -8.98
N MET A 235 0.12 6.66 -8.09
CA MET A 235 -0.25 5.29 -7.70
C MET A 235 -1.29 4.64 -8.62
N ALA A 236 -1.84 5.40 -9.57
CA ALA A 236 -2.98 5.01 -10.42
C ALA A 236 -4.16 4.50 -9.57
N LEU A 237 -4.52 5.31 -8.57
CA LEU A 237 -5.63 5.09 -7.66
C LEU A 237 -6.60 6.27 -7.74
N ASP A 238 -7.87 6.01 -7.42
CA ASP A 238 -8.84 7.07 -7.16
C ASP A 238 -8.38 7.89 -5.94
N ILE A 239 -8.53 9.20 -6.00
CA ILE A 239 -8.18 10.10 -4.91
C ILE A 239 -8.95 9.78 -3.62
N ASN A 240 -10.20 9.32 -3.72
CA ASN A 240 -11.04 8.98 -2.57
C ASN A 240 -10.59 7.70 -1.87
N ARG A 241 -9.68 6.93 -2.48
CA ARG A 241 -9.05 5.77 -1.85
C ARG A 241 -7.83 6.15 -1.02
N LEU A 242 -7.34 7.39 -1.12
CA LEU A 242 -6.19 7.85 -0.35
C LEU A 242 -6.64 8.69 0.84
N ARG A 243 -6.02 8.43 1.99
CA ARG A 243 -6.23 9.19 3.22
C ARG A 243 -5.00 9.08 4.11
N LEU A 244 -4.97 9.80 5.22
CA LEU A 244 -4.02 9.50 6.27
C LEU A 244 -4.50 8.29 7.09
N GLU A 245 -3.61 7.74 7.92
CA GLU A 245 -3.97 6.77 8.94
C GLU A 245 -4.92 7.43 9.97
N THR A 246 -5.89 6.68 10.49
CA THR A 246 -6.59 7.10 11.71
C THR A 246 -5.70 6.92 12.94
N VAL A 247 -6.11 7.47 14.09
CA VAL A 247 -5.42 7.25 15.37
C VAL A 247 -5.27 5.75 15.65
N GLU A 248 -6.34 4.99 15.45
CA GLU A 248 -6.39 3.55 15.70
C GLU A 248 -5.43 2.78 14.81
N GLU A 249 -5.40 3.12 13.51
CA GLU A 249 -4.53 2.47 12.55
C GLU A 249 -3.06 2.78 12.83
N SER A 250 -2.74 4.05 13.12
CA SER A 250 -1.36 4.42 13.41
C SER A 250 -0.84 3.79 14.70
N ASN A 251 -1.74 3.55 15.66
CA ASN A 251 -1.44 2.82 16.88
C ASN A 251 -1.26 1.31 16.64
N ILE A 252 -2.16 0.67 15.86
CA ILE A 252 -2.16 -0.79 15.67
C ILE A 252 -1.11 -1.26 14.65
N ILE A 253 -0.99 -0.62 13.50
CA ILE A 253 -0.11 -1.05 12.41
C ILE A 253 1.31 -1.42 12.88
N PRO A 254 2.03 -0.61 13.68
CA PRO A 254 3.38 -0.96 14.15
C PRO A 254 3.42 -2.12 15.16
N GLN A 255 2.31 -2.44 15.80
CA GLN A 255 2.18 -3.54 16.77
C GLN A 255 1.67 -4.83 16.10
N LEU A 256 0.83 -4.71 15.08
CA LEU A 256 0.28 -5.80 14.27
C LEU A 256 1.31 -6.33 13.27
N TYR A 257 2.10 -5.43 12.67
CA TYR A 257 3.12 -5.75 11.66
C TYR A 257 4.53 -5.39 12.15
N PRO A 258 5.12 -6.19 13.04
CA PRO A 258 6.41 -5.86 13.67
C PRO A 258 7.58 -5.78 12.68
N ASP A 259 7.46 -6.38 11.49
CA ASP A 259 8.56 -6.43 10.52
C ASP A 259 8.81 -5.10 9.78
N SER A 260 7.80 -4.22 9.67
CA SER A 260 7.90 -2.98 8.90
C SER A 260 8.06 -1.73 9.76
N ARG A 261 7.42 -1.68 10.94
CA ARG A 261 7.24 -0.43 11.70
C ARG A 261 7.44 -0.53 13.22
N LYS A 262 8.06 -1.60 13.72
CA LYS A 262 8.25 -1.85 15.17
C LYS A 262 8.80 -0.67 16.00
N ASN A 263 9.61 0.20 15.40
CA ASN A 263 10.27 1.31 16.11
C ASN A 263 9.49 2.62 16.08
N ASP A 264 8.29 2.66 15.48
CA ASP A 264 7.52 3.89 15.35
C ASP A 264 7.18 4.54 16.70
N GLY A 265 6.97 3.72 17.72
CA GLY A 265 6.74 4.21 19.08
C GLY A 265 8.00 4.81 19.75
N SER A 266 9.19 4.42 19.30
CA SER A 266 10.45 4.82 19.93
C SER A 266 11.03 6.14 19.41
N THR A 267 10.40 6.76 18.40
CA THR A 267 10.90 8.00 17.79
C THR A 267 10.13 9.23 18.29
N ASN A 268 10.84 10.33 18.47
CA ASN A 268 10.35 11.60 19.02
C ASN A 268 9.75 12.57 17.97
N THR A 269 9.32 12.03 16.82
CA THR A 269 8.58 12.75 15.78
C THR A 269 7.11 12.35 15.80
N SER A 270 6.23 13.14 15.20
CA SER A 270 4.80 12.81 15.10
C SER A 270 4.32 12.69 13.65
N VAL A 271 3.12 12.17 13.47
CA VAL A 271 2.42 12.14 12.18
C VAL A 271 1.03 12.75 12.31
N TRP A 272 0.56 13.41 11.25
CA TRP A 272 -0.85 13.76 11.08
C TRP A 272 -1.72 12.52 10.90
N TYR A 273 -2.95 12.58 11.41
CA TYR A 273 -3.97 11.56 11.25
C TYR A 273 -5.13 12.06 10.36
N GLU A 274 -5.98 11.12 9.93
CA GLU A 274 -7.14 11.42 9.09
C GLU A 274 -8.24 12.17 9.85
N GLN A 275 -8.33 11.94 11.15
CA GLN A 275 -9.41 12.43 11.98
C GLN A 275 -9.23 13.91 12.30
N TYR A 276 -10.35 14.64 12.26
CA TYR A 276 -10.46 16.01 12.68
C TYR A 276 -10.99 16.12 14.11
N PHE A 277 -10.66 17.24 14.78
CA PHE A 277 -11.14 17.59 16.11
C PHE A 277 -12.01 18.85 16.05
N VAL A 278 -13.29 18.74 16.45
CA VAL A 278 -14.24 19.87 16.55
C VAL A 278 -14.26 20.74 15.28
N GLY A 279 -14.77 20.19 14.18
CA GLY A 279 -14.81 20.88 12.87
C GLY A 279 -13.65 20.47 11.95
N CYS A 280 -13.35 21.27 10.93
CA CYS A 280 -12.28 20.98 9.95
C CYS A 280 -10.96 21.72 10.22
N GLY A 281 -10.94 22.73 11.09
CA GLY A 281 -9.74 23.56 11.31
C GLY A 281 -8.66 22.92 12.18
N HIS A 282 -8.92 21.76 12.80
CA HIS A 282 -7.94 21.05 13.61
C HIS A 282 -7.90 19.57 13.25
N ARG A 283 -6.69 19.02 13.12
CA ARG A 283 -6.45 17.60 12.87
C ARG A 283 -5.78 16.95 14.07
N PHE A 284 -6.06 15.67 14.25
CA PHE A 284 -5.31 14.85 15.20
C PHE A 284 -3.91 14.54 14.66
N SER A 285 -2.97 14.36 15.59
CA SER A 285 -1.62 13.90 15.33
C SER A 285 -1.05 13.24 16.59
N GLY A 286 0.03 12.46 16.45
CA GLY A 286 0.60 11.75 17.57
C GLY A 286 1.76 10.84 17.22
N GLY A 287 2.06 9.91 18.11
CA GLY A 287 3.09 8.88 17.92
C GLY A 287 4.50 9.30 18.35
N SER A 288 4.67 10.36 19.14
CA SER A 288 5.98 10.81 19.62
C SER A 288 6.37 10.14 20.93
N SER A 289 7.59 9.59 21.00
CA SER A 289 8.13 9.00 22.23
C SER A 289 8.24 9.98 23.39
N GLY A 290 8.36 11.29 23.12
CA GLY A 290 8.40 12.33 24.15
C GLY A 290 7.04 12.60 24.83
N ASN A 291 5.93 12.12 24.26
CA ASN A 291 4.57 12.49 24.64
C ASN A 291 3.65 11.29 24.88
N GLY A 292 4.19 10.08 25.10
CA GLY A 292 3.37 8.88 25.30
C GLY A 292 3.49 7.82 24.21
N VAL A 293 4.52 7.89 23.36
CA VAL A 293 4.87 6.79 22.43
C VAL A 293 3.73 6.59 21.42
N LEU A 294 3.20 5.38 21.26
CA LEU A 294 2.06 5.08 20.37
C LEU A 294 0.71 5.48 20.98
N ALA A 295 0.66 5.81 22.28
CA ALA A 295 -0.56 6.21 22.95
C ALA A 295 -0.91 7.69 22.73
N ASP A 296 0.11 8.51 22.41
CA ASP A 296 0.02 9.96 22.28
C ASP A 296 -0.97 10.38 21.20
N VAL A 297 -1.94 11.21 21.58
CA VAL A 297 -2.93 11.80 20.68
C VAL A 297 -3.23 13.23 21.09
N PHE A 298 -2.94 14.17 20.21
CA PHE A 298 -3.25 15.58 20.40
C PHE A 298 -3.79 16.18 19.09
N CYS A 299 -4.24 17.43 19.15
CA CYS A 299 -4.73 18.16 17.99
C CYS A 299 -3.97 19.47 17.80
N SER A 300 -3.83 19.89 16.56
CA SER A 300 -3.30 21.22 16.19
C SER A 300 -4.05 21.76 14.98
N SER A 301 -3.84 23.02 14.64
CA SER A 301 -4.45 23.63 13.46
C SER A 301 -4.02 22.87 12.20
N SER A 302 -4.94 22.65 11.27
CA SER A 302 -4.68 21.85 10.06
C SER A 302 -3.67 22.49 9.11
N ASP A 303 -3.50 23.81 9.22
CA ASP A 303 -2.60 24.64 8.43
C ASP A 303 -1.19 24.77 9.03
N ASP A 304 -0.94 24.27 10.25
CA ASP A 304 0.36 24.39 10.89
C ASP A 304 1.46 23.56 10.19
N HIS A 305 2.67 24.13 10.09
CA HIS A 305 3.87 23.47 9.57
C HIS A 305 4.87 23.18 10.70
N TRP A 306 5.01 21.92 11.08
CA TRP A 306 5.90 21.52 12.17
C TRP A 306 7.10 20.73 11.65
N GLY A 307 8.31 21.20 11.97
CA GLY A 307 9.54 20.48 11.62
C GLY A 307 9.66 19.09 12.26
N GLY A 308 8.94 18.80 13.35
CA GLY A 308 8.90 17.49 13.99
C GLY A 308 7.73 16.59 13.59
N ARG A 309 6.86 17.05 12.68
CA ARG A 309 5.65 16.32 12.25
C ARG A 309 5.67 16.02 10.77
N SER A 310 5.29 14.80 10.43
CA SER A 310 5.16 14.33 9.05
C SER A 310 3.75 13.78 8.80
N PHE A 311 3.57 13.03 7.73
CA PHE A 311 2.32 12.34 7.43
C PHE A 311 2.62 10.97 6.80
N ARG A 312 1.64 10.07 6.89
CA ARG A 312 1.68 8.76 6.27
C ARG A 312 0.37 8.48 5.54
N PRO A 313 0.40 8.33 4.22
CA PRO A 313 -0.80 7.94 3.51
C PRO A 313 -1.08 6.46 3.71
N LEU A 314 -2.37 6.15 3.64
CA LEU A 314 -2.92 4.82 3.55
C LEU A 314 -3.86 4.80 2.35
N ALA A 315 -3.73 3.76 1.52
CA ALA A 315 -4.58 3.60 0.34
C ALA A 315 -5.53 2.41 0.50
N VAL A 316 -6.82 2.59 0.21
CA VAL A 316 -7.84 1.53 0.26
C VAL A 316 -7.94 0.84 -1.11
N LEU A 317 -7.92 -0.50 -1.12
CA LEU A 317 -7.95 -1.35 -2.33
C LEU A 317 -9.37 -1.74 -2.74
#